data_AF-A0A933ITL1-F1
#
_entry.id   AF-A0A933ITL1-F1
#
_cell.length_a   1.000
_cell.length_b   1.000
_cell.length_c   1.000
_cell.angle_alpha   90.00
_cell.angle_beta   90.00
_cell.angle_gamma   90.00
#
_symmetry.space_group_name_H-M   'P 1'
#
loop_
_entity.id
_entity.type
_entity.pdbx_description
1 polymer ?
#
loop_
_entity_poly.entity_id
_entity_poly.type
_entity_poly.pdbx_seq_one_letter_code
_entity_poly.pdbx_strand_id
1 'polypeptide(L)'
;MGVIKDFLLQNLVPHFYAKAAERKIKKQQDLFEKENINFLANEDCDILRQALLSHNLKERERKRAIDDKAKASLSIVTLAITIVIASLSLLQNQKSIFDINPAALVLLIFGVIYLLLSGITSMTALSIRKFYDVYIDEIVEKSGDSYNIKVQSDIEIINKLYKYVRSNQMITNITANYIYATFAGIRNGIILIGAFFIISVGSVGIERVGKARYIDKLLTLINELANAGLIKHGINGLGYVLISLGALGMILLIICCPISMKNRYIELLDKRRFKATFCRLWFISWSLIMIGSILEILSVWF
;
A
#
# COMPACT_ATOMS: atom_id res chain seq x y z
N MET A 1 -3.13 -1.36 22.18
CA MET A 1 -3.92 -0.43 21.32
C MET A 1 -3.11 0.22 20.19
N GLY A 2 -1.80 0.50 20.34
CA GLY A 2 -0.98 1.12 19.30
C GLY A 2 -0.77 0.29 18.02
N VAL A 3 -0.55 -1.02 18.16
CA VAL A 3 -0.23 -1.93 17.04
C VAL A 3 -1.35 -1.99 15.99
N ILE A 4 -2.61 -2.05 16.42
CA ILE A 4 -3.77 -2.09 15.50
C ILE A 4 -3.88 -0.78 14.73
N LYS A 5 -3.66 0.36 15.39
CA LYS A 5 -3.68 1.68 14.76
C LYS A 5 -2.59 1.79 13.68
N ASP A 6 -1.38 1.35 13.98
CA ASP A 6 -0.26 1.39 13.04
C ASP A 6 -0.50 0.45 11.86
N PHE A 7 -1.06 -0.74 12.10
CA PHE A 7 -1.46 -1.67 11.03
C PHE A 7 -2.51 -1.06 10.09
N LEU A 8 -3.54 -0.39 10.64
CA LEU A 8 -4.56 0.28 9.84
C LEU A 8 -3.98 1.44 9.03
N LEU A 9 -3.12 2.26 9.63
CA LEU A 9 -2.47 3.36 8.93
C LEU A 9 -1.57 2.86 7.80
N GLN A 10 -0.83 1.77 8.03
CA GLN A 10 0.01 1.13 7.02
C GLN A 10 -0.77 0.61 5.81
N ASN A 11 -1.98 0.10 6.02
CA ASN A 11 -2.79 -0.46 4.93
C ASN A 11 -3.70 0.56 4.24
N LEU A 12 -4.23 1.54 4.99
CA LEU A 12 -5.20 2.51 4.48
C LEU A 12 -4.54 3.76 3.91
N VAL A 13 -3.54 4.29 4.61
CA VAL A 13 -2.82 5.50 4.19
C VAL A 13 -1.31 5.25 4.17
N PRO A 14 -0.86 4.22 3.40
CA PRO A 14 0.53 3.74 3.41
C PRO A 14 1.54 4.86 3.16
N HIS A 15 1.26 5.76 2.21
CA HIS A 15 2.18 6.82 1.81
C HIS A 15 2.41 7.85 2.92
N PHE A 16 1.36 8.20 3.66
CA PHE A 16 1.46 9.12 4.80
C PHE A 16 2.16 8.45 5.98
N TYR A 17 1.89 7.18 6.21
CA TYR A 17 2.58 6.41 7.24
C TYR A 17 4.09 6.31 6.96
N ALA A 18 4.49 5.99 5.72
CA ALA A 18 5.90 5.93 5.33
C ALA A 18 6.62 7.26 5.57
N LYS A 19 5.98 8.39 5.21
CA LYS A 19 6.53 9.73 5.46
C LYS A 19 6.64 10.06 6.95
N ALA A 20 5.68 9.63 7.76
CA ALA A 20 5.74 9.80 9.22
C ALA A 20 6.85 8.94 9.84
N ALA A 21 7.01 7.70 9.38
CA ALA A 21 8.06 6.79 9.81
C ALA A 21 9.45 7.32 9.44
N GLU A 22 9.62 7.83 8.21
CA GLU A 22 10.87 8.49 7.78
C GLU A 22 11.27 9.60 8.76
N ARG A 23 10.34 10.49 9.12
CA ARG A 23 10.63 11.58 10.07
C ARG A 23 11.11 11.08 11.43
N LYS A 24 10.57 9.96 11.90
CA LYS A 24 11.01 9.34 13.17
C LYS A 24 12.41 8.76 13.04
N ILE A 25 12.69 8.02 11.95
CA ILE A 25 14.00 7.41 11.71
C ILE A 25 15.07 8.47 11.49
N LYS A 26 14.79 9.54 10.73
CA LYS A 26 15.72 10.66 10.53
C LYS A 26 16.10 11.34 11.84
N LYS A 27 15.13 11.57 12.74
CA LYS A 27 15.44 12.10 14.08
C LYS A 27 16.37 11.18 14.88
N GLN A 28 16.16 9.87 14.80
CA GLN A 28 17.06 8.90 15.44
C GLN A 28 18.44 8.90 14.81
N GLN A 29 18.53 9.05 13.48
CA GLN A 29 19.78 9.18 12.77
C GLN A 29 20.54 10.45 13.20
N ASP A 30 19.88 11.60 13.27
CA ASP A 30 20.49 12.87 13.69
C ASP A 30 21.01 12.82 15.14
N LEU A 31 20.35 12.06 16.01
CA LEU A 31 20.79 11.81 17.39
C LEU A 31 22.02 10.87 17.40
N PHE A 32 21.94 9.77 16.66
CA PHE A 32 23.01 8.78 16.56
C PHE A 32 24.30 9.36 15.94
N GLU A 33 24.18 10.24 14.94
CA GLU A 33 25.33 10.91 14.32
C GLU A 33 26.09 11.80 15.33
N LYS A 34 25.42 12.32 16.36
CA LYS A 34 26.00 13.13 17.44
C LYS A 34 26.57 12.31 18.60
N GLU A 35 26.28 11.01 18.66
CA GLU A 35 26.80 10.14 19.71
C GLU A 35 28.29 9.85 19.50
N ASN A 36 29.08 10.03 20.57
CA ASN A 36 30.45 9.56 20.64
C ASN A 36 30.43 8.11 21.09
N ILE A 37 30.63 7.21 20.12
CA ILE A 37 30.72 5.78 20.36
C ILE A 37 32.19 5.48 20.56
N ASN A 38 32.54 5.01 21.76
CA ASN A 38 33.87 4.54 22.10
C ASN A 38 33.77 3.06 22.44
N PHE A 39 34.26 2.19 21.55
CA PHE A 39 34.48 0.80 21.91
C PHE A 39 35.63 0.70 22.92
N LEU A 40 35.38 0.06 24.07
CA LEU A 40 36.45 -0.33 24.98
C LEU A 40 37.20 -1.49 24.32
N ALA A 41 38.49 -1.28 24.06
CA ALA A 41 39.32 -2.24 23.37
C ALA A 41 39.47 -3.52 24.20
N ASN A 42 38.89 -4.61 23.71
CA ASN A 42 39.27 -5.97 24.06
C ASN A 42 39.89 -6.62 22.82
N GLU A 43 40.67 -7.69 23.03
CA GLU A 43 41.59 -8.34 22.10
C GLU A 43 41.00 -8.86 20.76
N ASP A 44 39.70 -8.68 20.49
CA ASP A 44 38.97 -9.22 19.32
C ASP A 44 38.60 -8.18 18.23
N CYS A 45 39.42 -7.13 18.07
CA CYS A 45 39.16 -6.07 17.08
C CYS A 45 39.00 -6.59 15.64
N ASP A 46 39.77 -7.61 15.24
CA ASP A 46 39.72 -8.17 13.88
C ASP A 46 38.42 -8.92 13.59
N ILE A 47 37.93 -9.71 14.56
CA ILE A 47 36.67 -10.45 14.44
C ILE A 47 35.50 -9.46 14.26
N LEU A 48 35.48 -8.41 15.10
CA LEU A 48 34.44 -7.39 15.03
C LEU A 48 34.50 -6.62 13.70
N ARG A 49 35.71 -6.26 13.25
CA ARG A 49 35.91 -5.61 11.95
C ARG A 49 35.38 -6.46 10.80
N GLN A 50 35.71 -7.75 10.77
CA GLN A 50 35.25 -8.65 9.73
C GLN A 50 33.72 -8.82 9.76
N ALA A 51 33.13 -8.91 10.95
CA ALA A 51 31.68 -8.96 11.11
C ALA A 51 31.00 -7.70 10.55
N LEU A 52 31.51 -6.51 10.86
CA LEU A 52 30.98 -5.23 10.35
C LEU A 52 31.09 -5.11 8.83
N LEU A 53 32.23 -5.50 8.24
CA LEU A 53 32.41 -5.53 6.79
C LEU A 53 31.41 -6.48 6.11
N SER A 54 31.26 -7.70 6.66
CA SER A 54 30.28 -8.67 6.15
C SER A 54 28.85 -8.14 6.22
N HIS A 55 28.51 -7.42 7.29
CA HIS A 55 27.20 -6.80 7.45
C HIS A 55 26.98 -5.66 6.45
N ASN A 56 28.00 -4.85 6.17
CA ASN A 56 27.91 -3.77 5.19
C ASN A 56 27.68 -4.31 3.78
N LEU A 57 28.34 -5.42 3.41
CA LEU A 57 28.09 -6.12 2.15
C LEU A 57 26.65 -6.62 2.03
N LYS A 58 26.11 -7.25 3.09
CA LYS A 58 24.69 -7.67 3.14
C LYS A 58 23.72 -6.51 2.99
N GLU A 59 23.99 -5.37 3.63
CA GLU A 59 23.15 -4.17 3.49
C GLU A 59 23.23 -3.56 2.08
N ARG A 60 24.40 -3.65 1.42
CA ARG A 60 24.53 -3.26 0.01
C ARG A 60 23.68 -4.13 -0.91
N GLU A 61 23.69 -5.45 -0.72
CA GLU A 61 22.84 -6.38 -1.48
C GLU A 61 21.36 -6.11 -1.23
N ARG A 62 20.98 -5.93 0.04
CA ARG A 62 19.61 -5.59 0.42
C ARG A 62 19.14 -4.29 -0.23
N LYS A 63 20.00 -3.26 -0.27
CA LYS A 63 19.71 -2.00 -0.96
C LYS A 63 19.46 -2.21 -2.46
N ARG A 64 20.32 -2.96 -3.15
CA ARG A 64 20.13 -3.29 -4.57
C ARG A 64 18.79 -3.98 -4.82
N ALA A 65 18.45 -4.97 -4.00
CA ALA A 65 17.17 -5.68 -4.11
C ALA A 65 15.96 -4.75 -3.91
N ILE A 66 16.07 -3.75 -3.02
CA ILE A 66 15.02 -2.74 -2.80
C ILE A 66 14.93 -1.78 -3.99
N ASP A 67 16.06 -1.33 -4.53
CA ASP A 67 16.10 -0.45 -5.71
C ASP A 67 15.48 -1.13 -6.94
N ASP A 68 15.74 -2.43 -7.13
CA ASP A 68 15.15 -3.17 -8.25
C ASP A 68 13.64 -3.37 -8.06
N LYS A 69 13.16 -3.59 -6.82
CA LYS A 69 11.73 -3.57 -6.51
C LYS A 69 11.09 -2.20 -6.79
N ALA A 70 11.80 -1.11 -6.53
CA ALA A 70 11.33 0.25 -6.81
C ALA A 70 11.15 0.50 -8.31
N LYS A 71 12.16 0.13 -9.10
CA LYS A 71 12.10 0.22 -10.58
C LYS A 71 10.95 -0.62 -11.14
N ALA A 72 10.81 -1.87 -10.70
CA ALA A 72 9.73 -2.74 -11.11
C ALA A 72 8.35 -2.15 -10.74
N SER A 73 8.23 -1.55 -9.55
CA SER A 73 6.99 -0.91 -9.09
C SER A 73 6.61 0.29 -9.97
N LEU A 74 7.58 1.08 -10.45
CA LEU A 74 7.32 2.16 -11.40
C LEU A 74 6.78 1.63 -12.74
N SER A 75 7.34 0.53 -13.25
CA SER A 75 6.83 -0.13 -14.46
C SER A 75 5.38 -0.59 -14.29
N ILE A 76 5.04 -1.16 -13.12
CA ILE A 76 3.68 -1.60 -12.80
C ILE A 76 2.71 -0.41 -12.74
N VAL A 77 3.09 0.69 -12.08
CA VAL A 77 2.25 1.90 -12.01
C VAL A 77 2.00 2.47 -13.41
N THR A 78 3.02 2.56 -14.25
CA THR A 78 2.89 3.02 -15.64
C THR A 78 1.93 2.14 -16.42
N LEU A 79 2.11 0.81 -16.36
CA LEU A 79 1.23 -0.15 -17.04
C LEU A 79 -0.23 0.00 -16.57
N ALA A 80 -0.44 0.11 -15.25
CA ALA A 80 -1.77 0.28 -14.67
C ALA A 80 -2.45 1.56 -15.18
N ILE A 81 -1.72 2.68 -15.21
CA ILE A 81 -2.25 3.96 -15.74
C ILE A 81 -2.57 3.83 -17.24
N THR A 82 -1.71 3.20 -18.04
CA THR A 82 -1.97 2.98 -19.46
C THR A 82 -3.23 2.15 -19.68
N ILE A 83 -3.42 1.06 -18.92
CA ILE A 83 -4.63 0.23 -19.00
C ILE A 83 -5.87 1.04 -18.61
N VAL A 84 -5.79 1.85 -17.55
CA VAL A 84 -6.89 2.74 -17.14
C VAL A 84 -7.25 3.72 -18.26
N ILE A 85 -6.27 4.40 -18.85
CA ILE A 85 -6.50 5.36 -19.95
C ILE A 85 -7.12 4.67 -21.16
N ALA A 86 -6.56 3.53 -21.58
CA ALA A 86 -7.09 2.75 -22.70
C ALA A 86 -8.53 2.31 -22.46
N SER A 87 -8.82 1.82 -21.25
CA SER A 87 -10.16 1.39 -20.85
C SER A 87 -11.14 2.56 -20.82
N LEU A 88 -10.75 3.72 -20.31
CA LEU A 88 -11.58 4.93 -20.33
C LEU A 88 -11.85 5.43 -21.74
N SER A 89 -10.87 5.33 -22.64
CA SER A 89 -11.05 5.69 -24.06
C SER A 89 -12.09 4.81 -24.75
N LEU A 90 -12.12 3.51 -24.44
CA LEU A 90 -13.16 2.60 -24.94
C LEU A 90 -14.55 2.96 -24.41
N LEU A 91 -14.64 3.46 -23.18
CA LEU A 91 -15.91 3.88 -22.56
C LEU A 91 -16.39 5.27 -23.01
N GLN A 92 -15.52 6.08 -23.63
CA GLN A 92 -15.81 7.47 -24.01
C GLN A 92 -16.96 7.60 -25.01
N ASN A 93 -17.22 6.56 -25.80
CA ASN A 93 -18.34 6.49 -26.74
C ASN A 93 -19.69 6.15 -26.08
N GLN A 94 -19.70 5.82 -24.78
CA GLN A 94 -20.92 5.54 -24.01
C GLN A 94 -21.22 6.72 -23.09
N LYS A 95 -21.94 7.72 -23.63
CA LYS A 95 -22.36 8.93 -22.89
C LYS A 95 -23.07 8.65 -21.55
N SER A 96 -23.58 7.44 -21.30
CA SER A 96 -24.40 7.14 -20.13
C SER A 96 -23.62 6.78 -18.86
N ILE A 97 -22.39 6.25 -18.93
CA ILE A 97 -21.73 5.65 -17.75
C ILE A 97 -21.39 6.69 -16.68
N PHE A 98 -20.87 7.84 -17.09
CA PHE A 98 -20.43 8.88 -16.16
C PHE A 98 -21.61 9.64 -15.53
N ASP A 99 -22.75 9.71 -16.21
CA ASP A 99 -23.98 10.35 -15.72
C ASP A 99 -24.81 9.43 -14.82
N ILE A 100 -24.72 8.11 -15.01
CA ILE A 100 -25.53 7.13 -14.27
C ILE A 100 -25.03 6.87 -12.85
N ASN A 101 -23.72 6.99 -12.58
CA ASN A 101 -23.20 6.63 -11.25
C ASN A 101 -22.00 7.48 -10.77
N PRO A 102 -22.26 8.66 -10.17
CA PRO A 102 -21.20 9.51 -9.63
C PRO A 102 -20.39 8.85 -8.51
N ALA A 103 -20.94 7.85 -7.81
CA ALA A 103 -20.20 7.11 -6.78
C ALA A 103 -19.12 6.21 -7.38
N ALA A 104 -19.33 5.65 -8.57
CA ALA A 104 -18.32 4.87 -9.28
C ALA A 104 -17.13 5.76 -9.69
N LEU A 105 -17.41 6.98 -10.17
CA LEU A 105 -16.38 7.95 -10.54
C LEU A 105 -15.49 8.35 -9.35
N VAL A 106 -16.05 8.43 -8.13
CA VAL A 106 -15.27 8.66 -6.91
C VAL A 106 -14.27 7.52 -6.66
N LEU A 107 -14.66 6.26 -6.88
CA LEU A 107 -13.75 5.11 -6.75
C LEU A 107 -12.61 5.18 -7.76
N LEU A 108 -12.90 5.55 -9.01
CA LEU A 108 -11.89 5.75 -10.05
C LEU A 108 -10.88 6.84 -9.64
N ILE A 109 -11.36 7.99 -9.17
CA ILE A 109 -10.50 9.09 -8.72
C ILE A 109 -9.59 8.64 -7.59
N PHE A 110 -10.15 7.99 -6.54
CA PHE A 110 -9.33 7.48 -5.45
C PHE A 110 -8.32 6.44 -5.93
N GLY A 111 -8.73 5.52 -6.81
CA GLY A 111 -7.84 4.52 -7.39
C GLY A 111 -6.65 5.13 -8.13
N VAL A 112 -6.89 6.16 -8.95
CA VAL A 112 -5.84 6.93 -9.64
C VAL A 112 -4.94 7.66 -8.65
N ILE A 113 -5.49 8.31 -7.62
CA ILE A 113 -4.70 8.97 -6.56
C ILE A 113 -3.75 7.97 -5.88
N TYR A 114 -4.22 6.76 -5.56
CA TYR A 114 -3.37 5.71 -4.99
C TYR A 114 -2.22 5.32 -5.93
N LEU A 115 -2.47 5.19 -7.23
CA LEU A 115 -1.43 4.89 -8.21
C LEU A 115 -0.41 6.04 -8.33
N LEU A 116 -0.86 7.29 -8.37
CA LEU A 116 0.01 8.47 -8.43
C LEU A 116 0.89 8.58 -7.19
N LEU A 117 0.32 8.44 -5.98
CA LEU A 117 1.08 8.43 -4.74
C LEU A 117 2.08 7.28 -4.67
N SER A 118 1.75 6.13 -5.27
CA SER A 118 2.66 4.99 -5.39
C SER A 118 3.83 5.30 -6.32
N GLY A 119 3.58 5.96 -7.46
CA GLY A 119 4.65 6.49 -8.32
C GLY A 119 5.58 7.46 -7.58
N ILE A 120 5.01 8.44 -6.87
CA ILE A 120 5.78 9.44 -6.09
C ILE A 120 6.64 8.76 -5.02
N THR A 121 6.08 7.82 -4.27
CA THR A 121 6.82 7.13 -3.20
C THR A 121 7.90 6.20 -3.74
N SER A 122 7.66 5.55 -4.88
CA SER A 122 8.70 4.74 -5.53
C SER A 122 9.85 5.60 -6.06
N MET A 123 9.54 6.75 -6.68
CA MET A 123 10.56 7.73 -7.07
C MET A 123 11.32 8.27 -5.85
N THR A 124 10.62 8.52 -4.74
CA THR A 124 11.22 8.99 -3.49
C THR A 124 12.19 7.93 -2.96
N ALA A 125 11.81 6.65 -2.95
CA ALA A 125 12.68 5.55 -2.55
C ALA A 125 13.97 5.52 -3.41
N LEU A 126 13.85 5.63 -4.74
CA LEU A 126 14.99 5.67 -5.66
C LEU A 126 15.87 6.92 -5.52
N SER A 127 15.30 8.03 -5.05
CA SER A 127 16.05 9.27 -4.82
C SER A 127 16.99 9.18 -3.61
N ILE A 128 16.75 8.24 -2.68
CA ILE A 128 17.57 8.03 -1.49
C ILE A 128 18.84 7.27 -1.88
N ARG A 129 19.79 7.99 -2.48
CA ARG A 129 21.04 7.41 -3.00
C ARG A 129 22.11 7.18 -1.93
N LYS A 130 22.03 7.83 -0.77
CA LYS A 130 23.05 7.75 0.28
C LYS A 130 23.35 6.29 0.66
N PHE A 131 24.63 5.94 0.69
CA PHE A 131 25.15 4.69 1.22
C PHE A 131 26.56 4.99 1.71
N TYR A 132 26.84 4.68 2.96
CA TYR A 132 28.13 4.91 3.58
C TYR A 132 29.03 3.70 3.34
N ASP A 133 30.24 3.94 2.85
CA ASP A 133 31.25 2.91 2.70
C ASP A 133 32.64 3.51 2.95
N VAL A 134 33.62 2.64 3.14
CA VAL A 134 35.02 3.05 3.27
C VAL A 134 35.61 3.25 1.88
N TYR A 135 36.09 4.46 1.60
CA TYR A 135 36.73 4.79 0.32
C TYR A 135 38.25 4.84 0.46
N ILE A 136 38.97 4.49 -0.62
CA ILE A 136 40.44 4.50 -0.65
C ILE A 136 41.00 5.90 -0.34
N ASP A 137 40.29 6.95 -0.78
CA ASP A 137 40.67 8.35 -0.56
C ASP A 137 40.66 8.77 0.91
N GLU A 138 40.01 8.00 1.79
CA GLU A 138 40.02 8.26 3.24
C GLU A 138 41.23 7.60 3.94
N ILE A 139 41.86 6.65 3.27
CA ILE A 139 42.99 5.85 3.76
C ILE A 139 44.30 6.36 3.16
N VAL A 140 44.26 6.96 1.98
CA VAL A 140 45.44 7.41 1.24
C VAL A 140 45.44 8.93 1.13
N GLU A 141 46.50 9.57 1.64
CA GLU A 141 46.73 11.00 1.51
C GLU A 141 47.81 11.26 0.46
N LYS A 142 47.50 12.09 -0.53
CA LYS A 142 48.48 12.50 -1.54
C LYS A 142 49.34 13.63 -0.96
N SER A 143 50.63 13.39 -0.83
CA SER A 143 51.62 14.38 -0.41
C SER A 143 52.63 14.60 -1.54
N GLY A 144 52.39 15.65 -2.34
CA GLY A 144 53.17 15.91 -3.56
C GLY A 144 52.97 14.81 -4.62
N ASP A 145 54.06 14.16 -5.04
CA ASP A 145 54.06 13.04 -5.99
C ASP A 145 53.99 11.65 -5.32
N SER A 146 53.83 11.60 -3.99
CA SER A 146 53.78 10.36 -3.22
C SER A 146 52.40 10.13 -2.57
N TYR A 147 52.03 8.86 -2.41
CA TYR A 147 50.82 8.44 -1.71
C TYR A 147 51.21 7.85 -0.36
N ASN A 148 50.74 8.48 0.73
CA ASN A 148 50.96 8.01 2.09
C ASN A 148 49.70 7.36 2.64
N ILE A 149 49.84 6.21 3.29
CA ILE A 149 48.73 5.53 3.98
C ILE A 149 48.57 6.19 5.35
N LYS A 150 47.37 6.72 5.64
CA LYS A 150 47.02 7.16 6.99
C LYS A 150 46.93 5.95 7.90
N VAL A 151 47.83 5.88 8.87
CA VAL A 151 47.76 4.90 9.96
C VAL A 151 46.65 5.35 10.92
N GLN A 152 45.44 4.82 10.74
CA GLN A 152 44.35 4.97 11.70
C GLN A 152 44.42 3.84 12.73
N SER A 153 44.01 4.14 13.97
CA SER A 153 43.89 3.09 15.00
C SER A 153 42.76 2.12 14.60
N ASP A 154 42.93 0.82 14.87
CA ASP A 154 41.90 -0.18 14.60
C ASP A 154 40.56 0.16 15.27
N ILE A 155 40.62 0.80 16.46
CA ILE A 155 39.43 1.26 17.20
C ILE A 155 38.70 2.37 16.44
N GLU A 156 39.43 3.29 15.80
CA GLU A 156 38.83 4.37 15.01
C GLU A 156 38.16 3.80 13.75
N ILE A 157 38.79 2.83 13.09
CA ILE A 157 38.24 2.13 11.93
C ILE A 157 36.96 1.39 12.31
N ILE A 158 36.96 0.68 13.44
CA ILE A 158 35.79 -0.06 13.94
C ILE A 158 34.65 0.90 14.31
N ASN A 159 34.93 1.99 15.02
CA ASN A 159 33.96 3.05 15.33
C ASN A 159 33.30 3.58 14.06
N LYS A 160 34.11 3.87 13.03
CA LYS A 160 33.65 4.37 11.75
C LYS A 160 32.79 3.34 11.00
N LEU A 161 33.24 2.10 10.90
CA LEU A 161 32.50 1.00 10.28
C LEU A 161 31.15 0.75 10.97
N TYR A 162 31.13 0.77 12.31
CA TYR A 162 29.89 0.62 13.06
C TYR A 162 28.90 1.75 12.75
N LYS A 163 29.37 3.01 12.73
CA LYS A 163 28.54 4.15 12.32
C LYS A 163 27.99 3.98 10.90
N TYR A 164 28.81 3.52 9.96
CA TYR A 164 28.39 3.27 8.58
C TYR A 164 27.33 2.17 8.47
N VAL A 165 27.56 1.01 9.09
CA VAL A 165 26.58 -0.09 9.08
C VAL A 165 25.25 0.38 9.67
N ARG A 166 25.29 1.09 10.80
CA ARG A 166 24.08 1.57 11.47
C ARG A 166 23.32 2.60 10.64
N SER A 167 24.03 3.58 10.06
CA SER A 167 23.43 4.57 9.17
C SER A 167 22.85 3.94 7.90
N ASN A 168 23.54 2.95 7.33
CA ASN A 168 23.03 2.19 6.18
C ASN A 168 21.75 1.44 6.53
N GLN A 169 21.68 0.77 7.68
CA GLN A 169 20.45 0.11 8.13
C GLN A 169 19.28 1.08 8.24
N MET A 170 19.50 2.28 8.81
CA MET A 170 18.46 3.30 8.93
C MET A 170 17.97 3.76 7.56
N ILE A 171 18.89 4.03 6.63
CA ILE A 171 18.57 4.41 5.24
C ILE A 171 17.78 3.28 4.55
N THR A 172 18.28 2.05 4.59
CA THR A 172 17.64 0.88 3.99
C THR A 172 16.23 0.69 4.54
N ASN A 173 16.01 0.90 5.84
CA ASN A 173 14.69 0.80 6.45
C ASN A 173 13.73 1.92 5.98
N ILE A 174 14.22 3.15 5.81
CA ILE A 174 13.41 4.23 5.22
C ILE A 174 12.99 3.84 3.80
N THR A 175 13.95 3.40 2.96
CA THR A 175 13.67 3.02 1.58
C THR A 175 12.70 1.84 1.51
N ALA A 176 12.89 0.81 2.35
CA ALA A 176 12.00 -0.34 2.44
C ALA A 176 10.56 0.06 2.82
N ASN A 177 10.38 1.00 3.75
CA ASN A 177 9.06 1.51 4.13
C ASN A 177 8.35 2.23 2.97
N TYR A 178 9.09 3.01 2.19
CA TYR A 178 8.53 3.65 1.00
C TYR A 178 8.10 2.61 -0.04
N ILE A 179 8.91 1.58 -0.28
CA ILE A 179 8.57 0.49 -1.21
C ILE A 179 7.36 -0.32 -0.74
N TYR A 180 7.28 -0.63 0.56
CA TYR A 180 6.08 -1.25 1.13
C TYR A 180 4.84 -0.38 0.88
N ALA A 181 4.94 0.93 1.13
CA ALA A 181 3.84 1.85 0.89
C ALA A 181 3.43 1.94 -0.58
N THR A 182 4.41 1.87 -1.50
CA THR A 182 4.15 1.77 -2.94
C THR A 182 3.35 0.51 -3.27
N PHE A 183 3.75 -0.68 -2.79
CA PHE A 183 3.00 -1.91 -3.05
C PHE A 183 1.57 -1.88 -2.49
N ALA A 184 1.41 -1.41 -1.25
CA ALA A 184 0.09 -1.26 -0.64
C ALA A 184 -0.79 -0.26 -1.41
N GLY A 185 -0.20 0.84 -1.88
CA GLY A 185 -0.88 1.83 -2.72
C GLY A 185 -1.29 1.27 -4.09
N ILE A 186 -0.41 0.53 -4.77
CA ILE A 186 -0.73 -0.14 -6.04
C ILE A 186 -1.91 -1.11 -5.85
N ARG A 187 -1.86 -1.95 -4.80
CA ARG A 187 -2.93 -2.89 -4.46
C ARG A 187 -4.26 -2.17 -4.27
N ASN A 188 -4.30 -1.14 -3.42
CA ASN A 188 -5.52 -0.36 -3.15
C ASN A 188 -6.03 0.33 -4.42
N GLY A 189 -5.13 0.88 -5.24
CA GLY A 189 -5.47 1.50 -6.51
C GLY A 189 -6.15 0.53 -7.48
N ILE A 190 -5.56 -0.64 -7.69
CA ILE A 190 -6.10 -1.69 -8.57
C ILE A 190 -7.46 -2.17 -8.07
N ILE A 191 -7.63 -2.40 -6.76
CA ILE A 191 -8.91 -2.83 -6.18
C ILE A 191 -10.01 -1.80 -6.45
N LEU A 192 -9.73 -0.51 -6.22
CA LEU A 192 -10.71 0.56 -6.45
C LEU A 192 -11.07 0.74 -7.93
N ILE A 193 -10.08 0.64 -8.81
CA ILE A 193 -10.29 0.69 -10.26
C ILE A 193 -11.09 -0.53 -10.74
N GLY A 194 -10.77 -1.73 -10.24
CA GLY A 194 -11.53 -2.94 -10.53
C GLY A 194 -12.99 -2.82 -10.09
N ALA A 195 -13.23 -2.32 -8.87
CA ALA A 195 -14.57 -2.04 -8.38
C ALA A 195 -15.32 -1.02 -9.25
N PHE A 196 -14.64 0.03 -9.73
CA PHE A 196 -15.21 0.98 -10.68
C PHE A 196 -15.70 0.28 -11.96
N PHE A 197 -14.87 -0.56 -12.59
CA PHE A 197 -15.28 -1.26 -13.82
C PHE A 197 -16.42 -2.23 -13.58
N ILE A 198 -16.41 -2.99 -12.48
CA ILE A 198 -17.50 -3.91 -12.13
C ILE A 198 -18.83 -3.15 -11.97
N ILE A 199 -18.82 -2.04 -11.23
CA ILE A 199 -20.01 -1.23 -11.01
C ILE A 199 -20.49 -0.60 -12.31
N SER A 200 -19.57 -0.10 -13.14
CA SER A 200 -19.88 0.60 -14.39
C SER A 200 -20.47 -0.35 -15.44
N VAL A 201 -19.89 -1.53 -15.60
CA VAL A 201 -20.42 -2.58 -16.51
C VAL A 201 -21.76 -3.10 -15.99
N GLY A 202 -21.86 -3.33 -14.67
CA GLY A 202 -23.10 -3.76 -14.03
C GLY A 202 -24.25 -2.76 -14.25
N SER A 203 -23.98 -1.46 -14.11
CA SER A 203 -25.00 -0.43 -14.35
C SER A 203 -25.48 -0.37 -15.79
N VAL A 204 -24.60 -0.56 -16.77
CA VAL A 204 -24.97 -0.62 -18.21
C VAL A 204 -25.81 -1.87 -18.50
N GLY A 205 -25.46 -3.01 -17.90
CA GLY A 205 -26.25 -4.24 -18.03
C GLY A 205 -27.68 -4.09 -17.51
N ILE A 206 -27.85 -3.42 -16.36
CA ILE A 206 -29.15 -3.13 -15.76
C ILE A 206 -29.99 -2.22 -16.66
N GLU A 207 -29.38 -1.20 -17.28
CA GLU A 207 -30.06 -0.28 -18.19
C GLU A 207 -30.57 -1.00 -19.45
N ARG A 208 -29.76 -1.90 -20.04
CA ARG A 208 -30.13 -2.65 -21.25
C ARG A 208 -31.20 -3.73 -21.04
N VAL A 209 -31.18 -4.43 -19.90
CA VAL A 209 -32.10 -5.56 -19.63
C VAL A 209 -33.41 -5.09 -18.97
N GLY A 210 -33.42 -3.88 -18.41
CA GLY A 210 -34.49 -3.37 -17.57
C GLY A 210 -34.33 -3.86 -16.13
N LYS A 211 -34.39 -2.92 -15.18
CA LYS A 211 -34.06 -3.14 -13.76
C LYS A 211 -34.83 -4.30 -13.12
N ALA A 212 -36.14 -4.41 -13.40
CA ALA A 212 -36.98 -5.47 -12.85
C ALA A 212 -36.58 -6.86 -13.37
N ARG A 213 -36.32 -6.99 -14.67
CA ARG A 213 -35.98 -8.26 -15.32
C ARG A 213 -34.55 -8.73 -14.97
N TYR A 214 -33.65 -7.79 -14.66
CA TYR A 214 -32.31 -8.10 -14.16
C TYR A 214 -32.35 -8.62 -12.72
N ILE A 215 -33.14 -8.00 -11.84
CA ILE A 215 -33.31 -8.45 -10.45
C ILE A 215 -33.93 -9.85 -10.40
N ASP A 216 -34.95 -10.12 -11.23
CA ASP A 216 -35.58 -11.44 -11.32
C ASP A 216 -34.59 -12.53 -11.77
N LYS A 217 -33.75 -12.23 -12.78
CA LYS A 217 -32.69 -13.13 -13.26
C LYS A 217 -31.59 -13.36 -12.23
N LEU A 218 -31.23 -12.33 -11.46
CA LEU A 218 -30.22 -12.44 -10.42
C LEU A 218 -30.74 -13.29 -9.25
N LEU A 219 -32.00 -13.10 -8.85
CA LEU A 219 -32.65 -13.90 -7.81
C LEU A 219 -32.80 -15.37 -8.20
N THR A 220 -33.14 -15.64 -9.48
CA THR A 220 -33.18 -17.02 -10.00
C THR A 220 -31.80 -17.66 -10.00
N LEU A 221 -30.76 -16.97 -10.48
CA LEU A 221 -29.38 -17.47 -10.44
C LEU A 221 -28.87 -17.71 -9.00
N ILE A 222 -29.19 -16.83 -8.05
CA ILE A 222 -28.83 -17.01 -6.63
C ILE A 222 -29.55 -18.22 -6.05
N ASN A 223 -30.84 -18.41 -6.34
CA ASN A 223 -31.58 -19.59 -5.90
C ASN A 223 -31.07 -20.88 -6.56
N GLU A 224 -30.70 -20.84 -7.83
CA GLU A 224 -30.09 -21.97 -8.53
C GLU A 224 -28.71 -22.32 -7.96
N LEU A 225 -27.87 -21.32 -7.65
CA LEU A 225 -26.56 -21.53 -7.01
C LEU A 225 -26.70 -22.05 -5.57
N ALA A 226 -27.71 -21.58 -4.83
CA ALA A 226 -28.01 -22.07 -3.48
C ALA A 226 -28.52 -23.53 -3.52
N ASN A 227 -29.34 -23.87 -4.52
CA ASN A 227 -29.91 -25.21 -4.70
C ASN A 227 -28.92 -26.21 -5.35
N ALA A 228 -27.94 -25.73 -6.13
CA ALA A 228 -26.93 -26.56 -6.80
C ALA A 228 -25.84 -27.14 -5.86
N GLY A 229 -26.03 -27.04 -4.53
CA GLY A 229 -25.22 -27.81 -3.57
C GLY A 229 -23.92 -27.14 -3.12
N LEU A 230 -23.78 -25.83 -3.27
CA LEU A 230 -22.64 -25.06 -2.73
C LEU A 230 -22.57 -25.05 -1.18
N ILE A 231 -23.57 -25.60 -0.50
CA ILE A 231 -23.65 -25.71 0.97
C ILE A 231 -22.98 -27.01 1.48
N LYS A 232 -22.64 -27.97 0.60
CA LYS A 232 -22.14 -29.29 1.04
C LYS A 232 -20.63 -29.51 1.01
N HIS A 233 -19.83 -28.66 0.37
CA HIS A 233 -18.37 -28.82 0.34
C HIS A 233 -17.59 -27.49 0.47
N GLY A 234 -16.89 -27.32 1.59
CA GLY A 234 -15.66 -26.52 1.71
C GLY A 234 -15.82 -25.02 1.99
N ILE A 235 -15.87 -24.67 3.27
CA ILE A 235 -16.22 -23.33 3.81
C ILE A 235 -15.14 -22.23 3.64
N ASN A 236 -13.90 -22.53 3.25
CA ASN A 236 -12.83 -21.54 3.45
C ASN A 236 -12.55 -20.61 2.26
N GLY A 237 -12.84 -21.01 1.01
CA GLY A 237 -12.64 -20.15 -0.17
C GLY A 237 -13.90 -19.46 -0.67
N LEU A 238 -15.06 -20.08 -0.43
CA LEU A 238 -16.33 -19.71 -1.05
C LEU A 238 -17.13 -18.70 -0.21
N GLY A 239 -16.91 -18.70 1.11
CA GLY A 239 -17.37 -17.65 2.00
C GLY A 239 -16.83 -16.26 1.63
N TYR A 240 -15.57 -16.17 1.18
CA TYR A 240 -14.98 -14.91 0.71
C TYR A 240 -15.68 -14.36 -0.54
N VAL A 241 -16.02 -15.23 -1.49
CA VAL A 241 -16.72 -14.84 -2.72
C VAL A 241 -18.17 -14.45 -2.43
N LEU A 242 -18.87 -15.15 -1.54
CA LEU A 242 -20.24 -14.83 -1.14
C LEU A 242 -20.34 -13.60 -0.21
N ILE A 243 -19.38 -13.38 0.68
CA ILE A 243 -19.32 -12.18 1.54
C ILE A 243 -18.89 -10.97 0.71
N SER A 244 -17.96 -11.13 -0.25
CA SER A 244 -17.59 -10.04 -1.16
C SER A 244 -18.69 -9.73 -2.17
N LEU A 245 -19.39 -10.74 -2.73
CA LEU A 245 -20.59 -10.55 -3.57
C LEU A 245 -21.79 -10.04 -2.77
N GLY A 246 -21.95 -10.44 -1.51
CA GLY A 246 -23.00 -9.97 -0.61
C GLY A 246 -22.74 -8.54 -0.14
N ALA A 247 -21.49 -8.17 0.13
CA ALA A 247 -21.06 -6.80 0.39
C ALA A 247 -21.18 -5.95 -0.89
N LEU A 248 -20.78 -6.46 -2.06
CA LEU A 248 -21.03 -5.80 -3.34
C LEU A 248 -22.51 -5.64 -3.62
N GLY A 249 -23.32 -6.66 -3.32
CA GLY A 249 -24.77 -6.67 -3.49
C GLY A 249 -25.49 -5.70 -2.55
N MET A 250 -25.02 -5.58 -1.31
CA MET A 250 -25.49 -4.57 -0.35
C MET A 250 -25.03 -3.16 -0.72
N ILE A 251 -23.79 -3.00 -1.20
CA ILE A 251 -23.29 -1.72 -1.74
C ILE A 251 -24.07 -1.34 -3.00
N LEU A 252 -24.37 -2.30 -3.88
CA LEU A 252 -25.22 -2.13 -5.06
C LEU A 252 -26.68 -1.85 -4.67
N LEU A 253 -27.23 -2.46 -3.62
CA LEU A 253 -28.58 -2.14 -3.10
C LEU A 253 -28.64 -0.73 -2.50
N ILE A 254 -27.60 -0.29 -1.80
CA ILE A 254 -27.49 1.04 -1.21
C ILE A 254 -27.26 2.11 -2.31
N ILE A 255 -26.49 1.80 -3.35
CA ILE A 255 -26.20 2.70 -4.48
C ILE A 255 -27.34 2.71 -5.53
N CYS A 256 -28.00 1.58 -5.77
CA CYS A 256 -29.13 1.46 -6.71
C CYS A 256 -30.49 1.77 -6.08
N CYS A 257 -30.54 2.21 -4.82
CA CYS A 257 -31.76 2.76 -4.22
C CYS A 257 -32.18 3.99 -5.05
N PRO A 258 -33.41 4.03 -5.60
CA PRO A 258 -33.76 4.95 -6.67
C PRO A 258 -33.67 6.42 -6.22
N ILE A 259 -33.08 7.26 -7.08
CA ILE A 259 -33.07 8.73 -6.94
C ILE A 259 -34.50 9.29 -6.79
N SER A 260 -35.53 8.62 -7.31
CA SER A 260 -36.93 9.00 -7.09
C SER A 260 -37.43 8.78 -5.66
N MET A 261 -36.88 7.80 -4.92
CA MET A 261 -37.10 7.70 -3.47
C MET A 261 -36.23 8.69 -2.71
N LYS A 262 -35.06 9.06 -3.23
CA LYS A 262 -34.18 10.07 -2.59
C LYS A 262 -34.83 11.45 -2.51
N ASN A 263 -35.58 11.88 -3.54
CA ASN A 263 -36.31 13.15 -3.48
C ASN A 263 -37.53 13.10 -2.53
N ARG A 264 -38.26 11.98 -2.47
CA ARG A 264 -39.38 11.79 -1.53
C ARG A 264 -38.94 11.57 -0.07
N TYR A 265 -37.80 10.93 0.18
CA TYR A 265 -37.25 10.71 1.53
C TYR A 265 -36.49 11.93 2.07
N ILE A 266 -35.84 12.73 1.22
CA ILE A 266 -35.19 13.99 1.63
C ILE A 266 -36.24 15.07 1.99
N GLU A 267 -37.43 15.02 1.41
CA GLU A 267 -38.58 15.83 1.86
C GLU A 267 -39.15 15.37 3.22
N LEU A 268 -39.02 14.08 3.56
CA LEU A 268 -39.60 13.50 4.78
C LEU A 268 -38.62 13.36 5.96
N LEU A 269 -37.31 13.45 5.75
CA LEU A 269 -36.30 13.29 6.79
C LEU A 269 -35.33 14.46 6.84
N ASP A 270 -35.39 15.19 7.96
CA ASP A 270 -34.49 16.27 8.35
C ASP A 270 -33.02 15.92 8.04
N LYS A 271 -32.35 16.81 7.29
CA LYS A 271 -31.00 16.66 6.70
C LYS A 271 -29.95 16.15 7.70
N ARG A 272 -30.14 16.36 9.00
CA ARG A 272 -29.24 15.85 10.07
C ARG A 272 -29.31 14.34 10.26
N ARG A 273 -30.49 13.72 10.11
CA ARG A 273 -30.64 12.25 10.26
C ARG A 273 -30.03 11.50 9.08
N PHE A 274 -30.16 11.99 7.86
CA PHE A 274 -29.55 11.37 6.67
C PHE A 274 -28.03 11.27 6.77
N LYS A 275 -27.37 12.34 7.24
CA LYS A 275 -25.92 12.37 7.43
C LYS A 275 -25.46 11.37 8.49
N ALA A 276 -26.24 11.23 9.57
CA ALA A 276 -25.97 10.24 10.63
C ALA A 276 -26.19 8.79 10.15
N THR A 277 -27.24 8.52 9.37
CA THR A 277 -27.51 7.17 8.84
C THR A 277 -26.50 6.77 7.77
N PHE A 278 -26.08 7.70 6.91
CA PHE A 278 -25.02 7.45 5.93
C PHE A 278 -23.67 7.20 6.62
N CYS A 279 -23.30 8.00 7.62
CA CYS A 279 -22.09 7.74 8.41
C CYS A 279 -22.16 6.39 9.14
N ARG A 280 -23.32 6.00 9.69
CA ARG A 280 -23.50 4.70 10.35
C ARG A 280 -23.40 3.53 9.37
N LEU A 281 -24.02 3.62 8.20
CA LEU A 281 -23.95 2.58 7.16
C LEU A 281 -22.55 2.48 6.55
N TRP A 282 -21.87 3.61 6.34
CA TRP A 282 -20.48 3.63 5.90
C TRP A 282 -19.56 2.99 6.96
N PHE A 283 -19.80 3.28 8.24
CA PHE A 283 -19.08 2.67 9.35
C PHE A 283 -19.35 1.17 9.48
N ILE A 284 -20.59 0.71 9.27
CA ILE A 284 -20.95 -0.72 9.28
C ILE A 284 -20.32 -1.47 8.11
N SER A 285 -20.34 -0.90 6.91
CA SER A 285 -19.68 -1.47 5.72
C SER A 285 -18.17 -1.62 5.94
N TRP A 286 -17.53 -0.60 6.51
CA TRP A 286 -16.12 -0.65 6.91
C TRP A 286 -15.83 -1.63 8.05
N SER A 287 -16.76 -1.76 9.01
CA SER A 287 -16.64 -2.71 10.12
C SER A 287 -16.71 -4.15 9.63
N LEU A 288 -17.56 -4.44 8.63
CA LEU A 288 -17.67 -5.77 8.01
C LEU A 288 -16.44 -6.14 7.21
N ILE A 289 -15.84 -5.19 6.49
CA ILE A 289 -14.54 -5.39 5.80
C ILE A 289 -13.44 -5.67 6.83
N MET A 290 -13.41 -4.91 7.93
CA MET A 290 -12.46 -5.13 9.04
C MET A 290 -12.65 -6.48 9.72
N ILE A 291 -13.88 -6.93 9.95
CA ILE A 291 -14.18 -8.25 10.54
C ILE A 291 -13.72 -9.36 9.59
N GLY A 292 -13.90 -9.21 8.28
CA GLY A 292 -13.36 -10.13 7.28
C GLY A 292 -11.84 -10.24 7.32
N SER A 293 -11.13 -9.12 7.47
CA SER A 293 -9.67 -9.09 7.62
C SER A 293 -9.18 -9.64 8.96
N ILE A 294 -9.95 -9.50 10.04
CA ILE A 294 -9.61 -10.07 11.37
C ILE A 294 -9.80 -11.59 11.36
N LEU A 295 -10.83 -12.09 10.70
CA LEU A 295 -11.07 -13.53 10.52
C LEU A 295 -9.97 -14.18 9.65
N GLU A 296 -9.46 -13.48 8.64
CA GLU A 296 -8.30 -13.91 7.84
C GLU A 296 -7.05 -14.10 8.71
N ILE A 297 -6.78 -13.16 9.62
CA ILE A 297 -5.63 -13.24 10.55
C ILE A 297 -5.78 -14.40 11.54
N LEU A 298 -7.00 -14.64 12.03
CA LEU A 298 -7.26 -15.77 12.94
C LEU A 298 -7.13 -17.12 12.23
N SER A 299 -7.49 -17.22 10.94
CA SER A 299 -7.36 -18.45 10.14
C SER A 299 -5.93 -18.82 9.74
N VAL A 300 -4.98 -17.89 9.89
CA VAL A 300 -3.55 -18.15 9.67
C VAL A 300 -2.86 -18.62 10.96
N TRP A 301 -3.52 -18.44 12.11
CA TRP A 301 -2.97 -18.74 13.45
C TRP A 301 -3.67 -19.90 14.17
N PHE A 302 -4.78 -20.42 13.64
CA PHE A 302 -5.51 -21.61 14.09
C PHE A 302 -5.79 -22.52 12.90
#